data_AF-X1SJ46-F1
#
_entry.id   AF-X1SJ46-F1
#
_cell.length_a   1.000
_cell.length_b   1.000
_cell.length_c   1.000
_cell.angle_alpha   90.00
_cell.angle_beta   90.00
_cell.angle_gamma   90.00
#
_symmetry.space_group_name_H-M   'P 1'
#
loop_
_entity.id
_entity.type
_entity.pdbx_description
1 polymer ?
#
loop_
_entity_poly.entity_id
_entity_poly.type
_entity_poly.pdbx_seq_one_letter_code
_entity_poly.pdbx_strand_id
1 'polypeptide(L)'
;MDENLEKEPEKEEKKEPEGEKNESEKKEVKQEVKEPVVDKKKEGSFKPIIFVMIASLAIAMFWDKIPFIKNSVHAVLNPTAGWLLNWEVTIGMILIVFTISLLTTLIQKYATDQKALRELKKEQKILQEEMKKYKEHPEKMAELSKKQFAFIPKTFKLTSRGIMFTGIPFILFFRWFNDFFTTIGDPKFFGFLGHFGTEGQAISGLSFW
;
A
#
# COMPACT_ATOMS: atom_id res chain seq x y z
N MET A 1 -17.02 -42.67 46.31
CA MET A 1 -17.21 -41.44 45.52
C MET A 1 -15.83 -40.81 45.33
N ASP A 2 -14.84 -41.62 44.97
CA ASP A 2 -14.53 -42.17 43.63
C ASP A 2 -13.61 -41.15 42.95
N GLU A 3 -12.29 -41.30 43.08
CA GLU A 3 -11.48 -42.24 42.29
C GLU A 3 -11.57 -41.89 40.80
N ASN A 4 -10.65 -41.02 40.35
CA ASN A 4 -10.03 -41.18 39.05
C ASN A 4 -8.70 -40.43 39.01
N LEU A 5 -7.66 -41.17 39.41
CA LEU A 5 -6.28 -40.94 38.99
C LEU A 5 -6.18 -41.32 37.51
N GLU A 6 -6.18 -40.33 36.61
CA GLU A 6 -5.65 -40.55 35.26
C GLU A 6 -4.13 -40.42 35.30
N LYS A 7 -3.47 -41.58 35.24
CA LYS A 7 -2.04 -41.74 34.98
C LYS A 7 -1.74 -41.22 33.57
N GLU A 8 -0.87 -40.21 33.49
CA GLU A 8 -0.17 -39.93 32.24
C GLU A 8 0.82 -41.07 31.92
N PRO A 9 0.87 -41.57 30.68
CA PRO A 9 1.92 -42.50 30.27
C PRO A 9 3.22 -41.74 30.00
N GLU A 10 4.24 -42.00 30.82
CA GLU A 10 5.65 -41.74 30.52
C GLU A 10 5.98 -42.26 29.12
N LYS A 11 6.28 -41.34 28.20
CA LYS A 11 6.87 -41.68 26.91
C LYS A 11 8.37 -41.88 27.10
N GLU A 12 8.78 -43.13 26.90
CA GLU A 12 10.16 -43.57 26.81
C GLU A 12 10.98 -42.68 25.87
N GLU A 13 12.03 -42.10 26.45
CA GLU A 13 13.10 -41.38 25.79
C GLU A 13 13.95 -42.37 24.98
N LYS A 14 13.61 -42.55 23.70
CA LYS A 14 14.44 -43.28 22.75
C LYS A 14 15.66 -42.41 22.40
N LYS A 15 16.78 -42.68 23.06
CA LYS A 15 18.12 -42.28 22.59
C LYS A 15 18.36 -42.91 21.22
N GLU A 16 18.31 -42.10 20.18
CA GLU A 16 18.91 -42.45 18.89
C GLU A 16 20.41 -42.14 18.90
N PRO A 17 21.23 -42.98 18.26
CA PRO A 17 22.68 -42.90 18.30
C PRO A 17 23.19 -41.68 17.52
N GLU A 18 24.17 -40.99 18.12
CA GLU A 18 25.06 -40.05 17.46
C GLU A 18 25.73 -40.73 16.25
N GLY A 19 25.14 -40.49 15.09
CA GLY A 19 25.68 -40.82 13.78
C GLY A 19 26.65 -39.75 13.33
N GLU A 20 27.89 -39.86 13.81
CA GLU A 20 29.09 -39.29 13.21
C GLU A 20 29.20 -39.74 11.74
N LYS A 21 28.84 -38.84 10.79
CA LYS A 21 29.35 -38.76 9.40
C LYS A 21 28.47 -37.85 8.56
N ASN A 22 28.93 -36.63 8.30
CA ASN A 22 28.98 -36.08 6.93
C ASN A 22 29.72 -34.74 6.93
N GLU A 23 31.05 -34.82 7.02
CA GLU A 23 31.96 -33.69 6.82
C GLU A 23 32.40 -33.55 5.34
N SER A 24 31.93 -34.43 4.44
CA SER A 24 32.34 -34.49 3.03
C SER A 24 31.37 -33.86 2.03
N GLU A 25 30.20 -33.36 2.44
CA GLU A 25 29.21 -32.76 1.51
C GLU A 25 29.20 -31.21 1.55
N LYS A 26 30.26 -30.61 2.09
CA LYS A 26 30.43 -29.14 2.19
C LYS A 26 31.30 -28.55 1.07
N LYS A 27 31.71 -29.34 0.09
CA LYS A 27 32.48 -28.89 -1.09
C LYS A 27 31.67 -29.28 -2.33
N GLU A 28 31.35 -28.27 -3.17
CA GLU A 28 30.71 -28.37 -4.50
C GLU A 28 29.23 -27.96 -4.66
N VAL A 29 28.72 -27.02 -3.85
CA VAL A 29 27.72 -26.06 -4.37
C VAL A 29 28.27 -24.65 -4.31
N LYS A 30 29.44 -24.49 -4.95
CA LYS A 30 29.89 -23.22 -5.54
C LYS A 30 29.23 -23.10 -6.91
N GLN A 31 27.90 -23.18 -6.96
CA GLN A 31 27.20 -22.66 -8.13
C GLN A 31 27.49 -21.17 -8.13
N GLU A 32 28.23 -20.72 -9.14
CA GLU A 32 28.25 -19.32 -9.55
C GLU A 32 26.79 -18.87 -9.69
N VAL A 33 26.27 -18.28 -8.63
CA VAL A 33 25.15 -17.35 -8.73
C VAL A 33 25.71 -16.24 -9.59
N LYS A 34 25.58 -16.37 -10.92
CA LYS A 34 25.90 -15.32 -11.88
C LYS A 34 25.25 -14.07 -11.31
N GLU A 35 26.08 -13.14 -10.84
CA GLU A 35 25.59 -11.87 -10.35
C GLU A 35 24.65 -11.34 -11.43
N PRO A 36 23.39 -11.01 -11.09
CA PRO A 36 22.49 -10.45 -12.07
C PRO A 36 23.23 -9.25 -12.64
N VAL A 37 23.51 -9.27 -13.94
CA VAL A 37 24.19 -8.19 -14.65
C VAL A 37 23.34 -6.95 -14.41
N VAL A 38 23.74 -6.17 -13.41
CA VAL A 38 23.07 -4.94 -13.03
C VAL A 38 23.43 -3.96 -14.13
N ASP A 39 22.64 -3.98 -15.19
CA ASP A 39 22.67 -2.92 -16.20
C ASP A 39 22.61 -1.60 -15.45
N LYS A 40 23.69 -0.81 -15.55
CA LYS A 40 23.85 0.52 -14.93
C LYS A 40 22.94 1.55 -15.60
N LYS A 41 21.65 1.23 -15.72
CA LYS A 41 20.63 2.07 -16.34
C LYS A 41 20.12 3.05 -15.28
N LYS A 42 20.68 4.26 -15.34
CA LYS A 42 20.23 5.51 -14.68
C LYS A 42 19.42 5.29 -13.40
N GLU A 43 20.13 5.33 -12.26
CA GLU A 43 19.54 5.44 -10.94
C GLU A 43 18.39 6.45 -10.96
N GLY A 44 17.18 5.97 -10.64
CA GLY A 44 16.02 6.85 -10.64
C GLY A 44 16.12 7.76 -9.44
N SER A 45 16.21 9.05 -9.66
CA SER A 45 16.15 10.01 -8.58
C SER A 45 14.81 9.88 -7.84
N PHE A 46 14.83 9.80 -6.51
CA PHE A 46 13.65 9.87 -5.64
C PHE A 46 13.07 11.28 -5.52
N LYS A 47 13.80 12.29 -6.00
CA LYS A 47 13.42 13.71 -5.99
C LYS A 47 11.99 14.01 -6.49
N PRO A 48 11.49 13.46 -7.61
CA PRO A 48 10.13 13.77 -8.08
C PRO A 48 9.04 13.32 -7.11
N ILE A 49 9.23 12.21 -6.38
CA ILE A 49 8.23 11.70 -5.43
C ILE A 49 8.13 12.63 -4.23
N ILE A 50 9.28 13.00 -3.66
CA ILE A 50 9.34 13.94 -2.52
C ILE A 50 8.76 15.29 -2.94
N PHE A 51 9.09 15.76 -4.15
CA PHE A 51 8.53 16.99 -4.69
C PHE A 51 7.01 16.94 -4.80
N VAL A 52 6.44 15.86 -5.37
CA VAL A 52 4.97 15.68 -5.47
C VAL A 52 4.32 15.64 -4.09
N MET A 53 4.94 14.98 -3.12
CA MET A 53 4.42 14.90 -1.75
C MET A 53 4.38 16.30 -1.10
N ILE A 54 5.48 17.05 -1.15
CA ILE A 54 5.53 18.42 -0.61
C ILE A 54 4.55 19.34 -1.35
N ALA A 55 4.51 19.24 -2.69
CA ALA A 55 3.58 20.02 -3.51
C ALA A 55 2.12 19.71 -3.15
N SER A 56 1.77 18.44 -2.95
CA SER A 56 0.42 18.06 -2.54
C SER A 56 0.05 18.60 -1.14
N LEU A 57 0.99 18.58 -0.20
CA LEU A 57 0.79 19.12 1.14
C LEU A 57 0.62 20.63 1.11
N ALA A 58 1.43 21.31 0.30
CA ALA A 58 1.33 22.75 0.07
C ALA A 58 -0.02 23.10 -0.56
N ILE A 59 -0.44 22.40 -1.63
CA ILE A 59 -1.76 22.62 -2.26
C ILE A 59 -2.88 22.46 -1.23
N ALA A 60 -2.81 21.44 -0.36
CA ALA A 60 -3.80 21.24 0.69
C ALA A 60 -3.81 22.40 1.70
N MET A 61 -2.65 22.83 2.20
CA MET A 61 -2.53 23.93 3.17
C MET A 61 -2.89 25.30 2.58
N PHE A 62 -2.61 25.52 1.29
CA PHE A 62 -2.84 26.79 0.60
C PHE A 62 -4.14 26.80 -0.21
N TRP A 63 -4.99 25.79 -0.10
CA TRP A 63 -6.25 25.68 -0.85
C TRP A 63 -7.10 26.94 -0.75
N ASP A 64 -7.31 27.42 0.48
CA ASP A 64 -8.14 28.61 0.75
C ASP A 64 -7.42 29.93 0.41
N LYS A 65 -6.09 29.89 0.29
CA LYS A 65 -5.27 31.07 -0.07
C LYS A 65 -5.11 31.26 -1.58
N ILE A 66 -5.32 30.21 -2.38
CA ILE A 66 -5.15 30.26 -3.84
C ILE A 66 -6.53 30.15 -4.50
N PRO A 67 -7.29 31.27 -4.61
CA PRO A 67 -8.64 31.26 -5.16
C PRO A 67 -8.66 30.77 -6.61
N PHE A 68 -7.57 30.94 -7.36
CA PHE A 68 -7.47 30.44 -8.73
C PHE A 68 -7.63 28.92 -8.84
N ILE A 69 -6.96 28.15 -7.96
CA ILE A 69 -7.05 26.68 -7.97
C ILE A 69 -8.46 26.26 -7.55
N LYS A 70 -8.96 26.82 -6.44
CA LYS A 70 -10.30 26.56 -5.94
C LYS A 70 -11.37 26.83 -6.99
N ASN A 71 -11.37 28.03 -7.57
CA ASN A 71 -12.35 28.44 -8.59
C ASN A 71 -12.27 27.56 -9.84
N SER A 72 -11.06 27.19 -10.29
CA SER A 72 -10.90 26.31 -11.45
C SER A 72 -11.49 24.92 -11.18
N VAL A 73 -11.20 24.34 -10.02
CA VAL A 73 -11.73 23.01 -9.64
C VAL A 73 -13.26 23.07 -9.50
N HIS A 74 -13.80 24.09 -8.83
CA HIS A 74 -15.25 24.27 -8.73
C HIS A 74 -15.91 24.50 -10.10
N ALA A 75 -15.31 25.28 -11.00
CA ALA A 75 -15.85 25.53 -12.32
C ALA A 75 -15.98 24.24 -13.16
N VAL A 76 -15.06 23.30 -12.99
CA VAL A 76 -15.09 22.01 -13.72
C VAL A 76 -15.98 20.98 -13.01
N LEU A 77 -15.88 20.86 -11.68
CA LEU A 77 -16.55 19.80 -10.92
C LEU A 77 -17.99 20.15 -10.54
N ASN A 78 -18.34 21.43 -10.32
CA ASN A 78 -19.71 21.80 -9.95
C ASN A 78 -20.74 21.46 -11.04
N PRO A 79 -20.52 21.77 -12.34
CA PRO A 79 -21.49 21.43 -13.38
C PRO A 79 -21.60 19.93 -13.66
N THR A 80 -20.54 19.17 -13.36
CA THR A 80 -20.46 17.73 -13.66
C THR A 80 -20.85 16.90 -12.44
N ALA A 81 -19.93 16.78 -11.48
CA ALA A 81 -20.12 16.03 -10.25
C ALA A 81 -21.13 16.70 -9.31
N GLY A 82 -21.16 18.03 -9.24
CA GLY A 82 -22.12 18.76 -8.40
C GLY A 82 -23.56 18.59 -8.88
N TRP A 83 -23.80 18.66 -10.19
CA TRP A 83 -25.12 18.37 -10.77
C TRP A 83 -25.57 16.94 -10.46
N LEU A 84 -24.66 15.97 -10.59
CA LEU A 84 -24.95 14.56 -10.33
C LEU A 84 -25.26 14.28 -8.85
N LEU A 85 -24.56 14.95 -7.93
CA LEU A 85 -24.77 14.83 -6.48
C LEU A 85 -26.04 15.57 -6.01
N ASN A 86 -26.44 16.65 -6.68
CA ASN A 86 -27.65 17.39 -6.33
C ASN A 86 -28.96 16.66 -6.68
N TRP A 87 -28.93 15.71 -7.63
CA TRP A 87 -30.14 14.94 -7.97
C TRP A 87 -30.50 13.98 -6.82
N GLU A 88 -29.59 13.07 -6.48
CA GLU A 88 -29.71 12.22 -5.31
C GLU A 88 -28.31 11.87 -4.84
N VAL A 89 -28.01 12.23 -3.59
CA VAL A 89 -26.64 12.18 -3.07
C VAL A 89 -26.09 10.75 -3.11
N THR A 90 -26.90 9.74 -2.78
CA THR A 90 -26.46 8.34 -2.69
C THR A 90 -26.06 7.76 -4.06
N ILE A 91 -26.91 7.91 -5.06
CA ILE A 91 -26.74 7.45 -6.44
C ILE A 91 -25.61 8.25 -7.10
N GLY A 92 -25.58 9.57 -6.88
CA GLY A 92 -24.51 10.42 -7.39
C GLY A 92 -23.15 10.00 -6.83
N MET A 93 -23.08 9.70 -5.54
CA MET A 93 -21.88 9.16 -4.89
C MET A 93 -21.44 7.82 -5.48
N ILE A 94 -22.36 6.87 -5.62
CA ILE A 94 -22.07 5.55 -6.19
C ILE A 94 -21.51 5.69 -7.60
N LEU A 95 -22.15 6.51 -8.44
CA LEU A 95 -21.69 6.75 -9.81
C LEU A 95 -20.31 7.40 -9.86
N ILE A 96 -20.06 8.43 -9.03
CA ILE A 96 -18.77 9.12 -8.98
C ILE A 96 -17.65 8.17 -8.55
N VAL A 97 -17.86 7.39 -7.47
CA VAL A 97 -16.87 6.43 -6.98
C VAL A 97 -16.62 5.35 -8.02
N PHE A 98 -17.67 4.86 -8.70
CA PHE A 98 -17.53 3.91 -9.78
C PHE A 98 -16.71 4.47 -10.96
N THR A 99 -17.00 5.69 -11.40
CA THR A 99 -16.26 6.35 -12.48
C THR A 99 -14.80 6.58 -12.11
N ILE A 100 -14.51 7.09 -10.90
CA ILE A 100 -13.14 7.29 -10.43
C ILE A 100 -12.42 5.94 -10.30
N SER A 101 -13.08 4.90 -9.82
CA SER A 101 -12.51 3.55 -9.74
C SER A 101 -12.13 3.02 -11.12
N LEU A 102 -13.00 3.19 -12.13
CA LEU A 102 -12.69 2.82 -13.52
C LEU A 102 -11.52 3.64 -14.08
N LEU A 103 -11.55 4.97 -13.92
CA LEU A 103 -10.50 5.86 -14.40
C LEU A 103 -9.14 5.55 -13.76
N THR A 104 -9.11 5.37 -12.44
CA THR A 104 -7.88 5.01 -11.71
C THR A 104 -7.36 3.65 -12.14
N THR A 105 -8.23 2.66 -12.36
CA THR A 105 -7.82 1.34 -12.87
C THR A 105 -7.20 1.45 -14.27
N LEU A 106 -7.79 2.24 -15.17
CA LEU A 106 -7.24 2.46 -16.51
C LEU A 106 -5.90 3.19 -16.44
N ILE A 107 -5.82 4.30 -15.69
CA ILE A 107 -4.59 5.07 -15.52
C ILE A 107 -3.51 4.19 -14.91
N GLN A 108 -3.79 3.42 -13.86
CA GLN A 108 -2.80 2.52 -13.25
C GLN A 108 -2.31 1.45 -14.23
N LYS A 109 -3.19 0.93 -15.10
CA LYS A 109 -2.83 -0.04 -16.13
C LYS A 109 -1.89 0.55 -17.18
N TYR A 110 -2.10 1.80 -17.60
CA TYR A 110 -1.28 2.46 -18.61
C TYR A 110 -0.03 3.18 -18.06
N ALA A 111 -0.10 3.71 -16.85
CA ALA A 111 0.99 4.46 -16.23
C ALA A 111 2.05 3.58 -15.56
N THR A 112 1.69 2.33 -15.24
CA THR A 112 2.58 1.39 -14.54
C THR A 112 3.19 0.39 -15.53
N ASP A 113 4.51 0.22 -15.52
CA ASP A 113 5.18 -0.81 -16.32
C ASP A 113 4.91 -2.20 -15.71
N GLN A 114 3.83 -2.82 -16.20
CA GLN A 114 3.37 -4.14 -15.78
C GLN A 114 4.41 -5.23 -16.06
N LYS A 115 5.25 -5.07 -17.09
CA LYS A 115 6.27 -6.07 -17.45
C LYS A 115 7.39 -6.04 -16.42
N ALA A 116 7.92 -4.85 -16.12
CA ALA A 116 8.96 -4.67 -15.11
C ALA A 116 8.50 -5.11 -13.70
N LEU A 117 7.25 -4.83 -13.33
CA LEU A 117 6.71 -5.28 -12.04
C LEU A 117 6.55 -6.81 -11.96
N ARG A 118 6.15 -7.47 -13.04
CA ARG A 118 6.02 -8.94 -13.07
C ARG A 118 7.38 -9.61 -12.96
N GLU A 119 8.40 -9.06 -13.61
CA GLU A 119 9.77 -9.55 -13.52
C GLU A 119 10.32 -9.41 -12.09
N LEU A 120 10.21 -8.22 -11.49
CA LEU A 120 10.62 -8.03 -10.09
C LEU A 120 9.87 -8.94 -9.11
N LYS A 121 8.55 -9.15 -9.31
CA LYS A 121 7.78 -10.07 -8.48
C LYS A 121 8.23 -11.53 -8.63
N LYS A 122 8.70 -11.94 -9.81
CA LYS A 122 9.27 -13.28 -10.00
C LYS A 122 10.59 -13.42 -9.24
N GLU A 123 11.48 -12.42 -9.36
CA GLU A 123 12.76 -12.41 -8.62
C GLU A 123 12.52 -12.43 -7.10
N GLN A 124 11.58 -11.62 -6.60
CA GLN A 124 11.19 -11.63 -5.18
C GLN A 124 10.67 -12.99 -4.71
N LYS A 125 9.88 -13.69 -5.54
CA LYS A 125 9.40 -15.04 -5.22
C LYS A 125 10.53 -16.07 -5.16
N ILE A 126 11.44 -16.04 -6.13
CA ILE A 126 12.62 -16.92 -6.16
C ILE A 126 13.46 -16.68 -4.90
N LEU A 127 13.74 -15.42 -4.56
CA LEU A 127 14.48 -15.07 -3.35
C LEU A 127 13.75 -15.54 -2.08
N GLN A 128 12.42 -15.48 -2.05
CA GLN A 128 11.62 -15.98 -0.94
C GLN A 128 11.69 -17.51 -0.79
N GLU A 129 11.74 -18.24 -1.90
CA GLU A 129 11.96 -19.69 -1.89
C GLU A 129 13.37 -20.04 -1.42
N GLU A 130 14.39 -19.29 -1.83
CA GLU A 130 15.76 -19.47 -1.33
C GLU A 130 15.86 -19.21 0.17
N MET A 131 15.22 -18.15 0.69
CA MET A 131 15.15 -17.90 2.13
C MET A 131 14.49 -19.05 2.89
N LYS A 132 13.48 -19.71 2.30
CA LYS A 132 12.85 -20.88 2.91
C LYS A 132 13.77 -22.11 2.91
N LYS A 133 14.64 -22.26 1.92
CA LYS A 133 15.61 -23.36 1.82
C LYS A 133 16.80 -23.17 2.79
N TYR A 134 17.21 -21.93 3.04
CA TYR A 134 18.40 -21.62 3.85
C TYR A 134 18.08 -21.12 5.26
N LYS A 135 16.92 -21.47 5.83
CA LYS A 135 16.50 -21.04 7.18
C LYS A 135 17.52 -21.36 8.27
N GLU A 136 18.23 -22.48 8.14
CA GLU A 136 19.21 -22.95 9.13
C GLU A 136 20.60 -22.29 8.97
N HIS A 137 20.80 -21.49 7.92
CA HIS A 137 22.07 -20.81 7.65
C HIS A 137 21.92 -19.29 7.87
N PRO A 138 22.21 -18.77 9.08
CA PRO A 138 21.99 -17.36 9.43
C PRO A 138 22.79 -16.39 8.53
N GLU A 139 23.99 -16.78 8.10
CA GLU A 139 24.82 -15.97 7.21
C GLU A 139 24.18 -15.77 5.83
N LYS A 140 23.65 -16.86 5.23
CA LYS A 140 22.95 -16.80 3.94
C LYS A 140 21.62 -16.07 4.05
N MET A 141 20.91 -16.25 5.16
CA MET A 141 19.68 -15.50 5.45
C MET A 141 19.91 -13.98 5.50
N ALA A 142 21.01 -13.54 6.11
CA ALA A 142 21.36 -12.13 6.15
C ALA A 142 21.66 -11.57 4.74
N GLU A 143 22.35 -12.34 3.89
CA GLU A 143 22.62 -11.94 2.50
C GLU A 143 21.35 -11.85 1.65
N LEU A 144 20.47 -12.86 1.75
CA LEU A 144 19.19 -12.88 1.05
C LEU A 144 18.27 -11.74 1.51
N SER A 145 18.26 -11.43 2.81
CA SER A 145 17.53 -10.28 3.35
C SER A 145 18.05 -8.96 2.76
N LYS A 146 19.38 -8.77 2.67
CA LYS A 146 19.97 -7.60 2.02
C LYS A 146 19.55 -7.47 0.55
N LYS A 147 19.51 -8.59 -0.19
CA LYS A 147 18.99 -8.62 -1.57
C LYS A 147 17.52 -8.23 -1.63
N GLN A 148 16.70 -8.68 -0.68
CA GLN A 148 15.28 -8.29 -0.58
C GLN A 148 15.13 -6.78 -0.38
N PHE A 149 15.93 -6.18 0.51
CA PHE A 149 15.94 -4.74 0.73
C PHE A 149 16.32 -3.95 -0.53
N ALA A 150 17.23 -4.48 -1.37
CA ALA A 150 17.59 -3.85 -2.65
C ALA A 150 16.43 -3.83 -3.67
N PHE A 151 15.41 -4.68 -3.50
CA PHE A 151 14.21 -4.67 -4.35
C PHE A 151 13.19 -3.60 -3.95
N ILE A 152 13.12 -3.23 -2.67
CA ILE A 152 12.19 -2.19 -2.17
C ILE A 152 12.27 -0.89 -2.99
N PRO A 153 13.44 -0.25 -3.18
CA PRO A 153 13.52 0.99 -3.95
C PRO A 153 13.16 0.79 -5.42
N LYS A 154 13.46 -0.36 -6.02
CA LYS A 154 13.09 -0.69 -7.40
C LYS A 154 11.57 -0.82 -7.56
N THR A 155 10.93 -1.57 -6.67
CA THR A 155 9.46 -1.71 -6.65
C THR A 155 8.80 -0.38 -6.39
N PHE A 156 9.27 0.37 -5.39
CA PHE A 156 8.72 1.69 -5.07
C PHE A 156 8.84 2.67 -6.23
N LYS A 157 9.97 2.69 -6.95
CA LYS A 157 10.15 3.52 -8.15
C LYS A 157 9.13 3.19 -9.25
N LEU A 158 8.84 1.91 -9.46
CA LEU A 158 7.87 1.48 -10.47
C LEU A 158 6.43 1.83 -10.08
N THR A 159 6.06 1.65 -8.80
CA THR A 159 4.70 1.91 -8.33
C THR A 159 4.42 3.40 -8.10
N SER A 160 5.42 4.14 -7.61
CA SER A 160 5.28 5.57 -7.30
C SER A 160 4.95 6.42 -8.52
N ARG A 161 5.38 6.02 -9.73
CA ARG A 161 5.04 6.74 -10.96
C ARG A 161 3.53 6.80 -11.19
N GLY A 162 2.84 5.67 -11.00
CA GLY A 162 1.39 5.62 -11.11
C GLY A 162 0.72 6.48 -10.02
N ILE A 163 1.20 6.35 -8.78
CA ILE A 163 0.68 7.10 -7.63
C ILE A 163 0.85 8.61 -7.82
N MET A 164 1.98 9.10 -8.34
CA MET A 164 2.19 10.53 -8.56
C MET A 164 1.19 11.11 -9.57
N PHE A 165 0.87 10.36 -10.61
CA PHE A 165 -0.06 10.80 -11.64
C PHE A 165 -1.52 10.81 -11.13
N THR A 166 -1.91 9.82 -10.33
CA THR A 166 -3.27 9.75 -9.77
C THR A 166 -3.45 10.57 -8.50
N GLY A 167 -2.39 10.76 -7.72
CA GLY A 167 -2.44 11.35 -6.38
C GLY A 167 -2.82 12.83 -6.38
N ILE A 168 -2.26 13.63 -7.28
CA ILE A 168 -2.58 15.07 -7.37
C ILE A 168 -4.06 15.29 -7.73
N PRO A 169 -4.62 14.69 -8.81
CA PRO A 169 -6.03 14.80 -9.12
C PRO A 169 -6.94 14.30 -7.99
N PHE A 170 -6.55 13.21 -7.33
CA PHE A 170 -7.33 12.64 -6.23
C PHE A 170 -7.40 13.60 -5.04
N ILE A 171 -6.27 14.19 -4.63
CA ILE A 171 -6.23 15.15 -3.52
C ILE A 171 -7.08 16.39 -3.82
N LEU A 172 -7.00 16.92 -5.04
CA LEU A 172 -7.84 18.05 -5.48
C LEU A 172 -9.33 17.67 -5.45
N PHE A 173 -9.67 16.46 -5.91
CA PHE A 173 -11.02 15.95 -5.88
C PHE A 173 -11.55 15.81 -4.45
N PHE A 174 -10.81 15.19 -3.54
CA PHE A 174 -11.21 15.05 -2.13
C PHE A 174 -11.37 16.41 -1.43
N ARG A 175 -10.53 17.39 -1.76
CA ARG A 175 -10.63 18.72 -1.18
C ARG A 175 -11.89 19.45 -1.65
N TRP A 176 -12.19 19.40 -2.95
CA TRP A 176 -13.45 19.93 -3.50
C TRP A 176 -14.67 19.19 -2.96
N PHE A 177 -14.57 17.87 -2.84
CA PHE A 177 -15.62 17.02 -2.31
C PHE A 177 -15.99 17.43 -0.88
N ASN A 178 -14.98 17.68 -0.03
CA ASN A 178 -15.20 18.23 1.30
C ASN A 178 -15.89 19.60 1.26
N ASP A 179 -15.46 20.52 0.38
CA ASP A 179 -16.11 21.82 0.20
C ASP A 179 -17.59 21.69 -0.25
N PHE A 180 -17.90 20.72 -1.09
CA PHE A 180 -19.26 20.45 -1.56
C PHE A 180 -20.17 19.99 -0.42
N PHE A 181 -19.73 19.02 0.39
CA PHE A 181 -20.54 18.51 1.51
C PHE A 181 -20.67 19.49 2.66
N THR A 182 -19.62 20.27 2.97
CA THR A 182 -19.71 21.35 3.95
C THR A 182 -20.69 22.44 3.52
N THR A 183 -20.86 22.67 2.21
CA THR A 183 -21.85 23.63 1.67
C THR A 183 -23.28 23.10 1.76
N ILE A 184 -23.49 21.79 1.58
CA ILE A 184 -24.83 21.17 1.59
C ILE A 184 -25.34 20.90 3.02
N GLY A 185 -24.43 20.81 4.00
CA GLY A 185 -24.78 20.62 5.41
C GLY A 185 -24.73 19.14 5.82
N ASP A 186 -25.85 18.57 6.25
CA ASP A 186 -25.96 17.20 6.77
C ASP A 186 -26.53 16.21 5.72
N PRO A 187 -25.69 15.69 4.82
CA PRO A 187 -26.12 14.71 3.81
C PRO A 187 -26.54 13.40 4.49
N LYS A 188 -27.81 13.02 4.32
CA LYS A 188 -28.30 11.71 4.73
C LYS A 188 -27.79 10.63 3.78
N PHE A 189 -26.57 10.13 4.01
CA PHE A 189 -26.06 8.99 3.26
C PHE A 189 -26.85 7.73 3.61
N PHE A 190 -27.34 7.02 2.58
CA PHE A 190 -28.06 5.76 2.72
C PHE A 190 -29.31 5.82 3.63
N GLY A 191 -29.87 7.00 3.89
CA GLY A 191 -31.09 7.17 4.70
C GLY A 191 -30.94 6.91 6.21
N PHE A 192 -29.89 6.22 6.67
CA PHE A 192 -29.67 5.88 8.08
C PHE A 192 -28.32 6.39 8.66
N LEU A 193 -27.37 6.86 7.84
CA LEU A 193 -26.07 7.32 8.33
C LEU A 193 -26.04 8.81 8.71
N GLY A 194 -27.15 9.55 8.58
CA GLY A 194 -27.23 10.96 8.98
C GLY A 194 -27.09 11.22 10.48
N HIS A 195 -27.15 10.19 11.32
CA HIS A 195 -27.06 10.35 12.79
C HIS A 195 -25.61 10.34 13.33
N PHE A 196 -24.60 10.12 12.48
CA PHE A 196 -23.21 10.04 12.95
C PHE A 196 -22.55 11.40 13.28
N GLY A 197 -23.24 12.53 13.04
CA GLY A 197 -22.70 13.87 13.21
C GLY A 197 -23.20 14.64 14.44
N THR A 198 -24.33 14.28 15.03
CA THR A 198 -25.04 15.16 15.98
C THR A 198 -24.90 14.76 17.45
N GLU A 199 -24.45 13.54 17.76
CA GLU A 199 -24.23 13.09 19.15
C GLU A 199 -22.74 13.10 19.59
N GLY A 200 -21.81 13.38 18.67
CA GLY A 200 -20.37 13.37 18.95
C GLY A 200 -19.81 14.58 19.72
N GLN A 201 -20.59 15.65 19.93
CA GLN A 201 -20.13 16.82 20.68
C GLN A 201 -20.10 16.61 22.21
N ALA A 202 -20.51 15.46 22.74
CA ALA A 202 -20.44 15.18 24.18
C ALA A 202 -19.10 14.59 24.64
N ILE A 203 -18.12 14.34 23.76
CA ILE A 203 -16.79 13.80 24.13
C ILE A 203 -15.66 14.80 23.79
N SER A 204 -15.88 16.09 24.03
CA SER A 204 -14.83 17.12 24.00
C SER A 204 -13.93 17.09 25.26
N GLY A 205 -13.63 15.90 25.78
CA GLY A 205 -12.84 15.68 27.00
C GLY A 205 -11.57 14.84 26.80
N LEU A 206 -11.26 14.42 25.56
CA LEU A 206 -10.03 13.70 25.27
C LEU A 206 -9.22 14.43 24.20
N SER A 207 -8.50 15.44 24.67
CA SER A 207 -7.23 15.83 24.08
C SER A 207 -6.28 14.63 24.07
N PHE A 208 -6.15 13.96 22.94
CA PHE A 208 -5.09 12.99 22.71
C PHE A 208 -4.21 13.48 21.56
N TRP A 209 -2.92 13.45 21.86
CA TRP A 209 -1.77 13.77 21.03
C TRP A 209 -1.78 13.11 19.64
#